data_AF-A0A7X4A7P4-F1
#
_entry.id   AF-A0A7X4A7P4-F1
#
_cell.length_a   1.000
_cell.length_b   1.000
_cell.length_c   1.000
_cell.angle_alpha   90.00
_cell.angle_beta   90.00
_cell.angle_gamma   90.00
#
_symmetry.space_group_name_H-M   'P 1'
#
loop_
_entity.id
_entity.type
_entity.pdbx_description
1 polymer ?
#
loop_
_entity_poly.entity_id
_entity_poly.type
_entity_poly.pdbx_seq_one_letter_code
_entity_poly.pdbx_strand_id
1 'polypeptide(L)'
;MHRLISSIGLVMASYAGFALLGPVFGPADFRMAAFLTEPAWTVPLPSGDAWPVDFSALFVLVGLTALAFETLKTARAGGRTLGYRLLAFLWLAGGAALFLTVGGFGTSAFLLLTAMAAFDAASGLLAPLLSSRPDADEFAEEAEAPRLQAPPGAGRQATDTPVARGDG
;
A
#
# COMPACT_ATOMS: atom_id res chain seq x y z
N MET A 1 -11.39 7.70 -16.76
CA MET A 1 -10.05 8.25 -16.46
C MET A 1 -10.13 9.17 -15.24
N HIS A 2 -10.11 8.62 -14.02
CA HIS A 2 -10.00 9.46 -12.82
C HIS A 2 -8.52 9.79 -12.61
N ARG A 3 -8.14 11.06 -12.83
CA ARG A 3 -6.84 11.57 -12.40
C ARG A 3 -6.79 11.39 -10.89
N LEU A 4 -6.04 10.39 -10.42
CA LEU A 4 -5.76 10.22 -9.00
C LEU A 4 -4.96 11.46 -8.60
N ILE A 5 -5.62 12.42 -7.98
CA ILE A 5 -4.93 13.52 -7.32
C ILE A 5 -4.06 12.83 -6.28
N SER A 6 -2.75 12.94 -6.44
CA SER A 6 -1.80 12.40 -5.47
C SER A 6 -2.11 13.04 -4.11
N SER A 7 -2.53 12.22 -3.17
CA SER A 7 -2.85 12.59 -1.79
C SER A 7 -1.65 13.21 -1.09
N ILE A 8 -0.42 12.78 -1.40
CA ILE A 8 0.78 13.48 -0.91
C ILE A 8 0.89 14.88 -1.52
N GLY A 9 0.52 15.05 -2.80
CA GLY A 9 0.41 16.36 -3.44
C GLY A 9 -0.62 17.27 -2.76
N LEU A 10 -1.75 16.72 -2.30
CA LEU A 10 -2.76 17.46 -1.53
C LEU A 10 -2.21 17.88 -0.16
N VAL A 11 -1.50 17.00 0.55
CA VAL A 11 -0.87 17.34 1.84
C VAL A 11 0.18 18.42 1.65
N MET A 12 1.04 18.31 0.63
CA MET A 12 2.04 19.34 0.30
C MET A 12 1.40 20.67 -0.09
N ALA A 13 0.34 20.64 -0.89
CA ALA A 13 -0.41 21.85 -1.24
C ALA A 13 -1.07 22.49 -0.02
N SER A 14 -1.59 21.69 0.91
CA SER A 14 -2.18 22.20 2.16
C SER A 14 -1.12 22.86 3.05
N TYR A 15 0.06 22.25 3.18
CA TYR A 15 1.18 22.81 3.93
C TYR A 15 1.66 24.13 3.29
N ALA A 16 1.87 24.14 1.97
CA ALA A 16 2.28 25.32 1.23
C ALA A 16 1.24 26.44 1.30
N GLY A 17 -0.04 26.09 1.13
CA GLY A 17 -1.15 27.02 1.26
C GLY A 17 -1.20 27.67 2.63
N PHE A 18 -1.10 26.88 3.70
CA PHE A 18 -1.06 27.39 5.06
C PHE A 18 0.17 28.29 5.30
N ALA A 19 1.33 27.92 4.77
CA ALA A 19 2.56 28.72 4.89
C ALA A 19 2.47 30.07 4.16
N LEU A 20 1.86 30.09 2.98
CA LEU A 20 1.69 31.31 2.17
C LEU A 20 0.56 32.21 2.68
N LEU A 21 -0.47 31.62 3.30
CA LEU A 21 -1.64 32.34 3.80
C LEU A 21 -1.50 32.80 5.25
N GLY A 22 -0.53 32.26 6.00
CA GLY A 22 -0.26 32.67 7.38
C GLY A 22 -0.11 34.19 7.58
N PRO A 23 0.66 34.91 6.74
CA PRO A 23 0.74 36.38 6.79
C PRO A 23 -0.55 37.11 6.41
N VAL A 24 -1.49 36.44 5.73
CA VAL A 24 -2.76 37.03 5.25
C VAL A 24 -3.85 36.92 6.31
N PHE A 25 -3.89 35.81 7.04
CA PHE A 25 -4.90 35.55 8.07
C PHE A 25 -4.40 35.70 9.51
N GLY A 26 -3.10 35.90 9.70
CA GLY A 26 -2.45 36.00 11.00
C GLY A 26 -1.94 37.41 11.34
N PRO A 27 -1.35 37.57 12.54
CA PRO A 27 -0.64 38.78 12.93
C PRO A 27 0.47 39.15 11.93
N ALA A 28 0.79 40.44 11.82
CA ALA A 28 1.80 40.94 10.87
C ALA A 28 3.21 40.32 11.08
N ASP A 29 3.47 39.83 12.29
CA ASP A 29 4.68 39.14 12.71
C ASP A 29 4.56 37.60 12.69
N PHE A 30 3.50 37.04 12.08
CA PHE A 30 3.30 35.59 12.01
C PHE A 30 4.52 34.90 11.37
N ARG A 31 5.18 34.04 12.15
CA ARG A 31 6.32 33.24 11.70
C ARG A 31 5.89 31.79 11.58
N MET A 32 5.57 31.37 10.35
CA MET A 32 5.13 30.01 10.03
C MET A 32 6.07 28.93 10.60
N ALA A 33 7.38 29.14 10.50
CA ALA A 33 8.37 28.21 11.04
C ALA A 33 8.21 28.01 12.56
N ALA A 34 8.04 29.11 13.32
CA ALA A 34 7.85 29.05 14.76
C ALA A 34 6.52 28.36 15.12
N PHE A 35 5.43 28.73 14.45
CA PHE A 35 4.12 28.11 14.65
C PHE A 35 4.15 26.58 14.46
N LEU A 36 4.93 26.09 13.49
CA LEU A 36 5.01 24.66 13.20
C LEU A 36 5.89 23.89 14.19
N THR A 37 6.96 24.51 14.69
CA THR A 37 7.96 23.83 15.54
C THR A 37 7.72 24.03 17.03
N GLU A 38 6.99 25.06 17.42
CA GLU A 38 6.60 25.24 18.81
C GLU A 38 5.59 24.16 19.22
N PRO A 39 5.76 23.53 20.40
CA PRO A 39 4.79 22.57 20.91
C PRO A 39 3.41 23.23 21.05
N ALA A 40 2.43 22.70 20.35
CA ALA A 40 1.05 23.16 20.43
C ALA A 40 0.40 22.67 21.73
N TRP A 41 0.72 21.44 22.16
CA TRP A 41 0.35 20.90 23.46
C TRP A 41 1.32 19.80 23.90
N THR A 42 1.15 19.31 25.13
CA THR A 42 1.92 18.19 25.67
C THR A 42 1.01 17.05 26.07
N VAL A 43 1.42 15.81 25.79
CA VAL A 43 0.70 14.60 26.19
C VAL A 43 1.50 13.89 27.30
N PRO A 44 0.95 13.70 28.50
CA PRO A 44 1.62 12.91 29.53
C PRO A 44 1.62 11.43 29.13
N LEU A 45 2.79 10.81 29.17
CA LEU A 45 2.98 9.40 28.85
C LEU A 45 3.14 8.55 30.12
N PRO A 46 2.79 7.24 30.09
CA PRO A 46 3.03 6.34 31.22
C PRO A 46 4.51 6.19 31.60
N SER A 47 5.42 6.53 30.69
CA SER A 47 6.87 6.56 30.92
C SER A 47 7.31 7.67 31.90
N GLY A 48 6.42 8.61 32.21
CA GLY A 48 6.74 9.82 32.98
C GLY A 48 7.17 11.00 32.12
N ASP A 49 7.35 10.80 30.81
CA ASP A 49 7.63 11.89 29.87
C ASP A 49 6.38 12.73 29.57
N ALA A 50 6.59 14.03 29.33
CA ALA A 50 5.59 14.89 28.71
C ALA A 50 5.96 15.06 27.24
N TRP A 51 5.32 14.31 26.35
CA TRP A 51 5.62 14.35 24.92
C TRP A 51 5.09 15.66 24.31
N PRO A 52 5.97 16.55 23.80
CA PRO A 52 5.53 17.76 23.10
C PRO A 52 4.99 17.40 21.72
N VAL A 53 3.76 17.82 21.43
CA VAL A 53 3.13 17.65 20.12
C VAL A 53 3.18 18.98 19.38
N ASP A 54 3.97 19.02 18.33
CA ASP A 54 4.12 20.16 17.43
C ASP A 54 3.38 19.90 16.10
N PHE A 55 2.95 20.97 15.42
CA PHE A 55 2.21 20.85 14.18
C PHE A 55 3.05 20.27 13.05
N SER A 56 4.38 20.44 13.06
CA SER A 56 5.27 19.88 12.05
C SER A 56 5.22 18.34 12.05
N ALA A 57 5.29 17.73 13.24
CA ALA A 57 5.18 16.28 13.39
C ALA A 57 3.83 15.75 12.92
N LEU A 58 2.74 16.48 13.17
CA LEU A 58 1.39 16.10 12.71
C LEU A 58 1.27 16.15 11.18
N PHE A 59 1.79 17.19 10.54
CA PHE A 59 1.82 17.26 9.07
C PHE A 59 2.61 16.10 8.47
N VAL A 60 3.75 15.75 9.05
CA VAL A 60 4.55 14.60 8.61
C VAL A 60 3.78 13.30 8.82
N LEU A 61 3.11 13.13 9.96
CA LEU A 61 2.31 11.92 10.25
C LEU A 61 1.14 11.77 9.26
N VAL A 62 0.45 12.87 8.93
CA VAL A 62 -0.62 12.89 7.93
C VAL A 62 -0.06 12.58 6.53
N GLY A 63 1.05 13.19 6.15
CA GLY A 63 1.72 12.90 4.87
C GLY A 63 2.17 11.45 4.76
N LEU A 64 2.74 10.89 5.84
CA LEU A 64 3.11 9.48 5.94
C LEU A 64 1.89 8.57 5.80
N THR A 65 0.77 8.92 6.44
CA THR A 65 -0.48 8.17 6.34
C THR A 65 -1.06 8.20 4.92
N ALA A 66 -1.08 9.37 4.29
CA ALA A 66 -1.53 9.54 2.91
C ALA A 66 -0.66 8.72 1.94
N LEU A 67 0.66 8.79 2.10
CA LEU A 67 1.62 7.98 1.34
C LEU A 67 1.37 6.49 1.56
N ALA A 68 1.16 6.06 2.81
CA ALA A 68 0.87 4.67 3.13
C ALA A 68 -0.39 4.17 2.41
N PHE A 69 -1.49 4.93 2.40
CA PHE A 69 -2.70 4.54 1.67
C PHE A 69 -2.49 4.43 0.16
N GLU A 70 -1.70 5.32 -0.43
CA GLU A 70 -1.35 5.22 -1.86
C GLU A 70 -0.53 3.96 -2.17
N THR A 71 0.48 3.69 -1.35
CA THR A 71 1.30 2.48 -1.53
C THR A 71 0.47 1.21 -1.33
N LEU A 72 -0.51 1.25 -0.43
CA LEU A 72 -1.39 0.12 -0.18
C LEU A 72 -2.33 -0.16 -1.36
N LYS A 73 -2.78 0.89 -2.05
CA LYS A 73 -3.60 0.75 -3.27
C LYS A 73 -2.85 0.05 -4.40
N THR A 74 -1.54 0.25 -4.50
CA THR A 74 -0.70 -0.36 -5.54
C THR A 74 0.00 -1.63 -5.08
N ALA A 75 -0.11 -1.97 -3.79
CA ALA A 75 0.49 -3.15 -3.21
C ALA A 75 -0.12 -4.42 -3.81
N ARG A 76 0.70 -5.18 -4.53
CA ARG A 76 0.40 -6.58 -4.91
C ARG A 76 0.87 -7.50 -3.80
N ALA A 77 0.13 -8.58 -3.53
CA ALA A 77 0.64 -9.68 -2.73
C ALA A 77 1.77 -10.41 -3.47
N GLY A 78 2.98 -9.85 -3.44
CA GLY A 78 4.20 -10.58 -3.74
C GLY A 78 4.61 -11.41 -2.53
N GLY A 79 5.26 -12.55 -2.75
CA GLY A 79 5.65 -13.55 -1.75
C GLY A 79 6.65 -13.07 -0.68
N ARG A 80 6.28 -12.07 0.11
CA ARG A 80 7.05 -11.58 1.26
C ARG A 80 6.98 -12.62 2.37
N THR A 81 8.15 -13.08 2.83
CA THR A 81 8.29 -14.15 3.83
C THR A 81 7.59 -13.78 5.13
N LEU A 82 7.10 -14.79 5.87
CA LEU A 82 6.47 -14.60 7.18
C LEU A 82 7.42 -13.87 8.16
N GLY A 83 8.72 -14.20 8.12
CA GLY A 83 9.73 -13.56 8.95
C GLY A 83 9.81 -12.05 8.78
N TYR A 84 9.71 -11.56 7.53
CA TYR A 84 9.65 -10.12 7.26
C TYR A 84 8.43 -9.48 7.96
N ARG A 85 7.26 -10.13 7.85
CA ARG A 85 6.01 -9.60 8.43
C ARG A 85 6.10 -9.53 9.95
N LEU A 86 6.63 -10.58 10.59
CA LEU A 86 6.82 -10.62 12.03
C LEU A 86 7.85 -9.60 12.52
N LEU A 87 8.89 -9.33 11.72
CA LEU A 87 9.89 -8.32 12.05
C LEU A 87 9.26 -6.92 12.10
N ALA A 88 8.39 -6.58 11.15
CA ALA A 88 7.65 -5.31 11.17
C ALA A 88 6.78 -5.16 12.43
N PHE A 89 6.06 -6.23 12.81
CA PHE A 89 5.28 -6.24 14.06
C PHE A 89 6.15 -6.13 15.32
N LEU A 90 7.35 -6.74 15.31
CA LEU A 90 8.30 -6.64 16.42
C LEU A 90 8.77 -5.19 16.62
N TRP A 91 9.14 -4.51 15.53
CA TRP A 91 9.54 -3.10 15.59
C TRP A 91 8.39 -2.19 16.00
N LEU A 92 7.17 -2.48 15.54
CA LEU A 92 5.98 -1.75 15.97
C LEU A 92 5.72 -1.92 17.47
N ALA A 93 5.63 -3.17 17.96
CA ALA A 93 5.33 -3.46 19.36
C ALA A 93 6.44 -2.97 20.28
N GLY A 94 7.71 -3.21 19.92
CA GLY A 94 8.87 -2.73 20.65
C GLY A 94 8.94 -1.21 20.68
N GLY A 95 8.79 -0.55 19.53
CA GLY A 95 8.76 0.91 19.44
C GLY A 95 7.65 1.52 20.27
N ALA A 96 6.43 1.01 20.16
CA ALA A 96 5.30 1.47 20.97
C ALA A 96 5.53 1.24 22.48
N ALA A 97 6.08 0.09 22.87
CA ALA A 97 6.43 -0.19 24.26
C ALA A 97 7.50 0.78 24.78
N LEU A 98 8.57 1.03 24.02
CA LEU A 98 9.62 1.99 24.38
C LEU A 98 9.03 3.39 24.56
N PHE A 99 8.23 3.87 23.60
CA PHE A 99 7.59 5.18 23.63
C PHE A 99 6.71 5.37 24.87
N LEU A 100 5.95 4.33 25.22
CA LEU A 100 4.96 4.41 26.31
C LEU A 100 5.55 4.12 27.69
N THR A 101 6.61 3.32 27.81
CA THR A 101 7.07 2.80 29.12
C THR A 101 8.46 3.26 29.53
N VAL A 102 9.31 3.67 28.58
CA VAL A 102 10.70 4.06 28.86
C VAL A 102 10.85 5.56 28.70
N GLY A 103 11.26 6.24 29.78
CA GLY A 103 11.54 7.68 29.74
C GLY A 103 12.66 8.03 28.74
N GLY A 104 12.56 9.20 28.12
CA GLY A 104 13.45 9.66 27.06
C GLY A 104 13.00 9.29 25.63
N PHE A 105 12.00 8.42 25.48
CA PHE A 105 11.46 8.05 24.16
C PHE A 105 10.22 8.84 23.77
N GLY A 106 9.63 9.64 24.67
CA GLY A 106 8.46 10.49 24.43
C GLY A 106 8.71 11.69 23.50
N THR A 107 9.22 11.44 22.29
CA THR A 107 9.54 12.46 21.28
C THR A 107 8.74 12.27 20.00
N SER A 108 8.45 13.37 19.30
CA SER A 108 7.77 13.33 18.00
C SER A 108 8.54 12.51 16.97
N ALA A 109 9.88 12.59 16.98
CA ALA A 109 10.73 11.83 16.08
C ALA A 109 10.59 10.30 16.30
N PHE A 110 10.62 9.86 17.56
CA PHE A 110 10.50 8.43 17.87
C PHE A 110 9.08 7.91 17.59
N LEU A 111 8.05 8.73 17.82
CA LEU A 111 6.69 8.39 17.42
C LEU A 111 6.59 8.21 15.89
N LEU A 112 7.18 9.11 15.10
CA LEU A 112 7.16 9.01 13.64
C LEU A 112 7.88 7.76 13.15
N LEU A 113 9.02 7.39 13.75
CA LEU A 113 9.70 6.12 13.45
C LEU A 113 8.81 4.91 13.78
N THR A 114 8.13 4.95 14.92
CA THR A 114 7.18 3.91 15.34
C THR A 114 5.98 3.84 14.37
N ALA A 115 5.49 4.99 13.91
CA ALA A 115 4.43 5.07 12.91
C ALA A 115 4.86 4.50 11.55
N MET A 116 6.10 4.75 11.11
CA MET A 116 6.65 4.12 9.90
C MET A 116 6.67 2.59 10.01
N ALA A 117 7.08 2.04 11.16
CA ALA A 117 6.99 0.61 11.44
C ALA A 117 5.54 0.11 11.45
N ALA A 118 4.60 0.91 11.98
CA ALA A 118 3.17 0.61 11.94
C ALA A 118 2.65 0.47 10.51
N PHE A 119 3.07 1.36 9.60
CA PHE A 119 2.68 1.30 8.19
C PHE A 119 3.28 0.11 7.45
N ASP A 120 4.53 -0.27 7.73
CA ASP A 120 5.09 -1.49 7.12
C ASP A 120 4.38 -2.76 7.61
N ALA A 121 4.05 -2.83 8.91
CA ALA A 121 3.25 -3.92 9.48
C ALA A 121 1.84 -3.96 8.87
N ALA A 122 1.18 -2.79 8.74
CA ALA A 122 -0.13 -2.67 8.10
C ALA A 122 -0.09 -3.10 6.62
N SER A 123 0.95 -2.71 5.88
CA SER A 123 1.16 -3.16 4.50
C SER A 123 1.30 -4.68 4.41
N GLY A 124 2.07 -5.28 5.32
CA GLY A 124 2.22 -6.73 5.42
C GLY A 124 0.91 -7.48 5.71
N LEU A 125 -0.02 -6.87 6.45
CA LEU A 125 -1.33 -7.45 6.79
C LEU A 125 -2.39 -7.20 5.72
N LEU A 126 -2.47 -5.97 5.21
CA LEU A 126 -3.56 -5.51 4.34
C LEU A 126 -3.31 -5.84 2.86
N ALA A 127 -2.06 -5.92 2.40
CA ALA A 127 -1.77 -6.21 0.98
C ALA A 127 -2.33 -7.57 0.49
N PRO A 128 -2.21 -8.68 1.26
CA PRO A 128 -2.85 -9.95 0.89
C PRO A 128 -4.38 -9.85 0.84
N LEU A 129 -5.00 -9.14 1.79
CA LEU A 129 -6.46 -8.98 1.84
C LEU A 129 -6.98 -8.17 0.66
N LEU A 130 -6.25 -7.14 0.25
CA LEU A 130 -6.67 -6.23 -0.82
C LEU A 130 -6.41 -6.80 -2.23
N SER A 131 -5.42 -7.68 -2.36
CA SER A 131 -5.08 -8.35 -3.63
C SER A 131 -5.87 -9.62 -3.90
N SER A 132 -6.51 -10.22 -2.89
CA SER A 132 -7.32 -11.43 -3.03
C SER A 132 -8.69 -11.19 -3.66
N ARG A 133 -8.84 -10.18 -4.53
CA ARG A 133 -10.07 -10.02 -5.31
C ARG A 133 -10.13 -11.14 -6.34
N PRO A 134 -11.17 -12.00 -6.32
CA PRO A 134 -11.47 -12.85 -7.45
C PRO A 134 -11.75 -11.97 -8.68
N ASP A 135 -11.58 -12.54 -9.88
CA ASP A 135 -11.91 -11.97 -11.19
C ASP A 135 -10.73 -11.35 -11.98
N ALA A 136 -10.01 -12.22 -12.72
CA ALA A 136 -9.44 -11.88 -14.03
C ALA A 136 -8.91 -13.09 -14.83
N ASP A 137 -8.76 -14.29 -14.24
CA ASP A 137 -8.06 -15.39 -14.94
C ASP A 137 -9.00 -16.47 -15.52
N GLU A 138 -10.27 -16.57 -15.10
CA GLU A 138 -11.20 -17.60 -15.61
C GLU A 138 -11.73 -17.33 -17.03
N PHE A 139 -11.71 -16.07 -17.52
CA PHE A 139 -12.20 -15.75 -18.86
C PHE A 139 -11.16 -15.93 -19.98
N ALA A 140 -9.90 -16.24 -19.64
CA ALA A 140 -8.83 -16.45 -20.61
C ALA A 140 -8.63 -17.94 -20.95
N GLU A 141 -8.94 -18.85 -20.03
CA GLU A 141 -8.68 -20.29 -20.20
C GLU A 141 -9.78 -21.01 -21.00
N GLU A 142 -11.03 -20.51 -20.94
CA GLU A 142 -12.16 -21.09 -21.69
C GLU A 142 -12.16 -20.73 -23.19
N ALA A 143 -11.37 -19.73 -23.60
CA ALA A 143 -11.16 -19.37 -25.00
C ALA A 143 -10.15 -20.28 -25.72
N GLU A 144 -9.41 -21.11 -24.97
CA GLU A 144 -8.41 -22.05 -25.50
C GLU A 144 -8.84 -23.51 -25.27
N ALA A 145 -10.10 -23.81 -25.63
CA ALA A 145 -10.57 -25.17 -25.77
C ALA A 145 -9.65 -25.97 -26.73
N PRO A 146 -9.25 -27.21 -26.39
CA PRO A 146 -8.37 -28.03 -27.21
C PRO A 146 -8.84 -28.09 -28.67
N ARG A 147 -8.06 -27.50 -29.58
CA ARG A 147 -8.22 -27.78 -31.00
C ARG A 147 -7.88 -29.24 -31.22
N LEU A 148 -8.92 -30.07 -31.31
CA LEU A 148 -8.88 -31.39 -31.92
C LEU A 148 -8.21 -31.26 -33.30
N GLN A 149 -6.91 -31.56 -33.36
CA GLN A 149 -6.22 -31.80 -34.61
C GLN A 149 -6.83 -33.06 -35.21
N ALA A 150 -7.72 -32.89 -36.19
CA ALA A 150 -8.05 -33.96 -37.10
C ALA A 150 -6.74 -34.40 -37.80
N PRO A 151 -6.39 -35.70 -37.82
CA PRO A 151 -5.20 -36.15 -38.51
C PRO A 151 -5.29 -35.80 -40.02
N PRO A 152 -4.35 -35.02 -40.59
CA PRO A 152 -4.28 -34.85 -42.03
C PRO A 152 -3.66 -36.13 -42.63
N GLY A 153 -4.52 -37.11 -42.86
CA GLY A 153 -4.13 -38.42 -43.41
C GLY A 153 -5.29 -39.34 -43.79
N ALA A 154 -6.55 -38.94 -43.58
CA ALA A 154 -7.71 -39.70 -44.04
C ALA A 154 -7.99 -39.43 -45.54
N GLY A 155 -6.96 -39.63 -46.36
CA GLY A 155 -7.01 -39.68 -47.81
C GLY A 155 -6.82 -41.12 -48.28
N ARG A 156 -7.78 -42.01 -48.01
CA ARG A 156 -8.04 -43.21 -48.82
C ARG A 156 -9.24 -43.96 -48.26
N GLN A 157 -10.05 -44.47 -49.19
CA GLN A 157 -11.15 -45.43 -49.04
C GLN A 157 -12.54 -44.80 -49.09
N ALA A 158 -13.06 -44.68 -50.32
CA ALA A 158 -14.41 -45.10 -50.67
C ALA A 158 -14.62 -44.96 -52.19
N THR A 159 -14.48 -46.07 -52.92
CA THR A 159 -15.21 -46.44 -54.14
C THR A 159 -14.84 -47.91 -54.41
N ASP A 160 -15.75 -48.84 -54.07
CA ASP A 160 -16.64 -49.56 -55.02
C ASP A 160 -15.86 -50.60 -55.85
N THR A 161 -16.19 -51.88 -56.02
CA THR A 161 -17.30 -52.79 -55.67
C THR A 161 -16.77 -54.20 -56.03
N PRO A 162 -17.12 -55.31 -55.35
CA PRO A 162 -16.72 -56.64 -55.79
C PRO A 162 -17.69 -57.16 -56.86
N VAL A 163 -17.21 -57.42 -58.08
CA VAL A 163 -17.94 -58.19 -59.10
C VAL A 163 -17.06 -59.31 -59.63
N ALA A 164 -17.71 -60.45 -59.84
CA ALA A 164 -17.19 -61.80 -59.85
C ALA A 164 -16.41 -62.25 -61.10
N ARG A 165 -15.58 -63.29 -60.86
CA ARG A 165 -15.21 -64.46 -61.68
C ARG A 165 -15.81 -64.56 -63.10
N GLY A 166 -14.96 -64.85 -64.09
CA GLY A 166 -15.35 -65.42 -65.38
C GLY A 166 -14.15 -65.79 -66.25
N ASP A 167 -14.15 -67.02 -66.74
CA ASP A 167 -13.06 -67.78 -67.36
C ASP A 167 -12.71 -67.37 -68.82
N GLY A 168 -11.52 -67.78 -69.28
CA GLY A 168 -11.06 -67.68 -70.67
C GLY A 168 -9.56 -67.92 -70.83
#